data_AF-T1GTN9-F1
#
_entry.id   AF-T1GTN9-F1
#
_cell.length_a   1.000
_cell.length_b   1.000
_cell.length_c   1.000
_cell.angle_alpha   90.00
_cell.angle_beta   90.00
_cell.angle_gamma   90.00
#
_symmetry.space_group_name_H-M   'P 1'
#
loop_
_entity.id
_entity.type
_entity.pdbx_description
1 polymer ?
#
loop_
_entity_poly.entity_id
_entity_poly.type
_entity_poly.pdbx_seq_one_letter_code
_entity_poly.pdbx_strand_id
1 'polypeptide(L)'
;EPVDNVAIEKWTSIGIKNLWSLTGAILDHILLWWNDLPMTSFPVMHTMNFREWIIQQDMKDAPDEIVFTLLGLTEILTTFVSNNTWDEQLRATFIEDDLPFQNLQEPDPGTENMTDTGKEWNDIFHNLSNLNNSCCQRGTIANQLPIVEQIPILHRADHSMTTFYKVLEADIKLCLNELLQMQFPALVASLDSSDVNITVCVALRSKLVEEVKNNIHELKNTTNECIQIMSDVCRTLSLAKLMLFFPPSAYWQTRVINENSGDYVNKLLTEILYPVLRSTKDVEMLSLVLKIICEAWLDFIYIKKVRFSVSGAVNLLRDFDGVHDWIINCTLICEDHMDKLSKHEVLRMCKGVGKILLRKPEDVVPIASSPKHYRQETDADISEGTKLPSEMFVPNQKHWLKLRARADNDYTWLSNEIALAKGEHLTEEYRKTANRFGKVPCIVDDDGFQLSESIAILRYFSHQKKLANDLYPVDIKVRARVDEYLEWQHENVRMGCAMYFRKKVVEPLLRKVVPDEAEIAKWFHLMEKSLDTVENQWLQNTKFIAGDKITAADIFAACEIEQTTMAGYDPTKNRPKLKTWLKAVRQNADFPYNEAHKQVYQWAARACGTLEL
;
A
#
# COMPACT_ATOMS: atom_id res chain seq x y z
N GLU A 1 -74.24 29.15 50.45
CA GLU A 1 -72.89 29.66 50.77
C GLU A 1 -72.55 30.74 49.75
N PRO A 2 -71.88 31.85 50.13
CA PRO A 2 -71.45 32.82 49.14
C PRO A 2 -70.45 32.12 48.23
N VAL A 3 -70.74 32.14 46.92
CA VAL A 3 -69.83 31.54 45.93
C VAL A 3 -68.50 32.28 46.04
N ASP A 4 -67.43 31.53 46.24
CA ASP A 4 -66.08 32.07 46.34
C ASP A 4 -65.72 32.76 45.02
N ASN A 5 -65.78 34.10 45.01
CA ASN A 5 -65.53 34.91 43.81
C ASN A 5 -64.17 34.61 43.20
N VAL A 6 -63.20 34.17 44.01
CA VAL A 6 -61.86 33.75 43.55
C VAL A 6 -61.94 32.47 42.69
N ALA A 7 -62.84 31.54 43.03
CA ALA A 7 -63.07 30.34 42.25
C ALA A 7 -63.79 30.65 40.93
N ILE A 8 -64.77 31.54 40.94
CA ILE A 8 -65.47 31.96 39.71
C ILE A 8 -64.52 32.68 38.75
N GLU A 9 -63.71 33.63 39.23
CA GLU A 9 -62.73 34.34 38.39
C GLU A 9 -61.71 33.37 37.79
N LYS A 10 -61.23 32.40 38.57
CA LYS A 10 -60.33 31.35 38.08
C LYS A 10 -60.96 30.50 36.97
N TRP A 11 -62.17 30.00 37.16
CA TRP A 11 -62.86 29.18 36.15
C TRP A 11 -63.27 29.98 34.92
N THR A 12 -63.63 31.25 35.09
CA THR A 12 -63.94 32.17 33.99
C THR A 12 -62.69 32.45 33.14
N SER A 13 -61.54 32.71 33.77
CA SER A 13 -60.27 32.86 33.07
C SER A 13 -59.86 31.60 32.31
N ILE A 14 -60.04 30.41 32.91
CA ILE A 14 -59.79 29.13 32.22
C ILE A 14 -60.73 28.94 31.02
N GLY A 15 -62.02 29.25 31.18
CA GLY A 15 -63.02 29.15 30.11
C GLY A 15 -62.71 30.10 28.94
N ILE A 16 -62.35 31.35 29.22
CA ILE A 16 -61.97 32.35 28.23
C ILE A 16 -60.70 31.90 27.48
N LYS A 17 -59.67 31.42 28.21
CA LYS A 17 -58.44 30.87 27.59
C LYS A 17 -58.72 29.70 26.66
N ASN A 18 -59.59 28.77 27.07
CA ASN A 18 -59.97 27.63 26.23
C ASN A 18 -60.73 28.05 24.97
N LEU A 19 -61.62 29.04 25.08
CA LEU A 19 -62.42 29.52 23.96
C LEU A 19 -61.58 30.28 22.93
N TRP A 20 -60.63 31.10 23.39
CA TRP A 20 -59.66 31.77 22.53
C TRP A 20 -58.65 30.79 21.90
N SER A 21 -58.23 29.76 22.63
CA SER A 21 -57.42 28.66 22.09
C SER A 21 -58.15 27.93 20.95
N LEU A 22 -59.42 27.57 21.14
CA LEU A 22 -60.25 26.97 20.09
C LEU A 22 -60.46 27.91 18.90
N THR A 23 -60.60 29.21 19.15
CA THR A 23 -60.72 30.22 18.09
C THR A 23 -59.45 30.26 17.25
N GLY A 24 -58.27 30.28 17.89
CA GLY A 24 -56.98 30.21 17.20
C GLY A 24 -56.82 28.96 16.34
N ALA A 25 -57.24 27.80 16.86
CA ALA A 25 -57.15 26.50 16.17
C ALA A 25 -58.14 26.31 15.00
N ILE A 26 -59.09 27.22 14.80
CA ILE A 26 -60.01 27.21 13.66
C ILE A 26 -59.65 28.34 12.67
N LEU A 27 -59.10 29.44 13.20
CA LEU A 27 -58.77 30.64 12.43
C LEU A 27 -57.71 30.35 11.36
N ASP A 28 -56.74 29.50 11.66
CA ASP A 28 -55.75 29.00 10.70
C ASP A 28 -56.41 28.24 9.53
N HIS A 29 -57.33 27.32 9.82
CA HIS A 29 -58.05 26.56 8.82
C HIS A 29 -58.90 27.44 7.91
N ILE A 30 -59.54 28.46 8.49
CA ILE A 30 -60.32 29.44 7.73
C ILE A 30 -59.41 30.26 6.81
N LEU A 31 -58.32 30.81 7.34
CA LEU A 31 -57.40 31.67 6.58
C LEU A 31 -56.69 30.90 5.47
N LEU A 32 -56.17 29.71 5.79
CA LEU A 32 -55.40 28.92 4.84
C LEU A 32 -56.30 28.23 3.81
N TRP A 33 -57.51 27.77 4.17
CA TRP A 33 -58.26 26.82 3.34
C TRP A 33 -59.72 27.17 3.04
N TRP A 34 -60.45 27.84 3.94
CA TRP A 34 -61.92 27.95 3.83
C TRP A 34 -62.46 29.36 3.55
N ASN A 35 -61.59 30.36 3.40
CA ASN A 35 -62.00 31.69 2.94
C ASN A 35 -62.38 31.66 1.44
N ASP A 36 -63.18 32.64 0.97
CA ASP A 36 -63.54 32.81 -0.45
C ASP A 36 -62.29 33.00 -1.34
N LEU A 37 -61.20 33.50 -0.75
CA LEU A 37 -59.86 33.59 -1.31
C LEU A 37 -58.85 33.01 -0.30
N PRO A 38 -58.68 31.68 -0.25
CA PRO A 38 -57.83 31.04 0.76
C PRO A 38 -56.36 31.34 0.49
N MET A 39 -55.55 31.56 1.54
CA MET A 39 -54.14 31.95 1.37
C MET A 39 -53.30 30.90 0.63
N THR A 40 -53.69 29.63 0.69
CA THR A 40 -53.06 28.52 -0.05
C THR A 40 -53.16 28.64 -1.57
N SER A 41 -54.06 29.49 -2.09
CA SER A 41 -54.21 29.74 -3.53
C SER A 41 -53.24 30.80 -4.09
N PHE A 42 -52.41 31.41 -3.23
CA PHE A 42 -51.43 32.42 -3.59
C PHE A 42 -49.99 31.92 -3.37
N PRO A 43 -48.96 32.54 -3.99
CA PRO A 43 -47.57 32.24 -3.69
C PRO A 43 -47.28 32.37 -2.19
N VAL A 44 -46.42 31.49 -1.66
CA VAL A 44 -46.05 31.39 -0.23
C VAL A 44 -45.68 32.75 0.39
N MET A 45 -45.08 33.65 -0.40
CA MET A 45 -44.75 35.02 -0.02
C MET A 45 -45.94 35.83 0.54
N HIS A 46 -47.17 35.57 0.08
CA HIS A 46 -48.37 36.25 0.59
C HIS A 46 -48.66 35.86 2.04
N THR A 47 -48.53 34.58 2.36
CA THR A 47 -48.67 34.06 3.73
C THR A 47 -47.57 34.61 4.64
N MET A 48 -46.35 34.72 4.13
CA MET A 48 -45.23 35.35 4.84
C MET A 48 -45.48 36.84 5.14
N ASN A 49 -45.96 37.61 4.17
CA ASN A 49 -46.28 39.03 4.35
C ASN A 49 -47.39 39.25 5.38
N PHE A 50 -48.43 38.40 5.36
CA PHE A 50 -49.51 38.49 6.35
C PHE A 50 -49.03 38.15 7.76
N ARG A 51 -48.18 37.13 7.90
CA ARG A 51 -47.51 36.79 9.16
C ARG A 51 -46.68 37.97 9.69
N GLU A 52 -45.85 38.58 8.85
CA GLU A 52 -45.03 39.75 9.24
C GLU A 52 -45.90 40.94 9.64
N TRP A 53 -47.03 41.14 8.96
CA TRP A 53 -48.00 42.18 9.34
C TRP A 53 -48.57 41.96 10.74
N ILE A 54 -48.93 40.73 11.12
CA ILE A 54 -49.41 40.40 12.48
C ILE A 54 -48.31 40.70 13.51
N ILE A 55 -47.07 40.33 13.20
CA ILE A 55 -45.91 40.52 14.08
C ILE A 55 -45.63 42.01 14.37
N GLN A 56 -45.87 42.88 13.39
CA GLN A 56 -45.57 44.31 13.49
C GLN A 56 -46.62 45.12 14.24
N GLN A 57 -47.74 44.51 14.66
CA GLN A 57 -48.78 45.21 15.43
C GLN A 57 -48.31 45.52 16.86
N ASP A 58 -48.58 46.73 17.35
CA ASP A 58 -48.35 47.10 18.76
C ASP A 58 -49.52 46.56 19.61
N MET A 59 -49.26 45.53 20.41
CA MET A 59 -50.27 44.77 21.14
C MET A 59 -50.34 45.11 22.64
N LYS A 60 -49.71 46.21 23.08
CA LYS A 60 -49.59 46.56 24.51
C LYS A 60 -50.92 46.74 25.25
N ASP A 61 -51.98 47.13 24.53
CA ASP A 61 -53.31 47.38 25.10
C ASP A 61 -54.32 46.24 24.85
N ALA A 62 -53.89 45.14 24.23
CA ALA A 62 -54.75 44.00 23.92
C ALA A 62 -54.86 43.01 25.10
N PRO A 63 -56.01 42.35 25.31
CA PRO A 63 -56.13 41.27 26.29
C PRO A 63 -55.14 40.13 26.00
N ASP A 64 -54.50 39.60 27.05
CA ASP A 64 -53.50 38.54 26.97
C ASP A 64 -53.99 37.36 26.11
N GLU A 65 -55.26 36.95 26.23
CA GLU A 65 -55.82 35.82 25.47
C GLU A 65 -55.85 36.07 23.96
N ILE A 66 -56.08 37.32 23.54
CA ILE A 66 -56.05 37.72 22.12
C ILE A 66 -54.61 37.77 21.62
N VAL A 67 -53.69 38.31 22.45
CA VAL A 67 -52.26 38.33 22.15
C VAL A 67 -51.73 36.91 21.94
N PHE A 68 -52.03 35.98 22.85
CA PHE A 68 -51.63 34.58 22.73
C PHE A 68 -52.26 33.88 21.52
N THR A 69 -53.52 34.19 21.18
CA THR A 69 -54.17 33.61 20.00
C THR A 69 -53.52 34.07 18.70
N LEU A 70 -53.19 35.37 18.58
CA LEU A 70 -52.53 35.91 17.39
C LEU A 70 -51.06 35.48 17.28
N LEU A 71 -50.36 35.32 18.41
CA LEU A 71 -49.04 34.70 18.44
C LEU A 71 -49.10 33.24 17.97
N GLY A 72 -50.07 32.46 18.45
CA GLY A 72 -50.30 31.08 18.00
C GLY A 72 -50.65 30.97 16.51
N LEU A 73 -51.47 31.89 15.98
CA LEU A 73 -51.73 31.95 14.53
C LEU A 73 -50.44 32.27 13.74
N THR A 74 -49.63 33.22 14.23
CA THR A 74 -48.36 33.59 13.60
C THR A 74 -47.42 32.37 13.52
N GLU A 75 -47.40 31.53 14.54
CA GLU A 75 -46.66 30.27 14.54
C GLU A 75 -47.17 29.31 13.47
N ILE A 76 -48.48 29.04 13.43
CA ILE A 76 -49.06 28.13 12.43
C ILE A 76 -48.78 28.59 10.99
N LEU A 77 -48.86 29.91 10.74
CA LEU A 77 -48.48 30.48 9.44
C LEU A 77 -46.99 30.33 9.14
N THR A 78 -46.13 30.39 10.17
CA THR A 78 -44.69 30.08 10.05
C THR A 78 -44.49 28.63 9.64
N THR A 79 -45.21 27.70 10.28
CA THR A 79 -45.19 26.26 9.94
C THR A 79 -45.57 26.03 8.49
N PHE A 80 -46.64 26.69 8.04
CA PHE A 80 -47.15 26.55 6.68
C PHE A 80 -46.15 27.07 5.64
N VAL A 81 -45.65 28.29 5.84
CA VAL A 81 -44.65 28.90 4.94
C VAL A 81 -43.40 28.03 4.88
N SER A 82 -42.89 27.59 6.03
CA SER A 82 -41.68 26.77 6.10
C SER A 82 -41.87 25.44 5.38
N ASN A 83 -42.95 24.71 5.65
CA ASN A 83 -43.20 23.42 5.00
C ASN A 83 -43.30 23.53 3.48
N ASN A 84 -43.95 24.56 2.94
CA ASN A 84 -44.15 24.69 1.49
C ASN A 84 -42.88 25.19 0.78
N THR A 85 -42.17 26.18 1.34
CA THR A 85 -40.89 26.64 0.77
C THR A 85 -39.87 25.49 0.71
N TRP A 86 -39.82 24.67 1.76
CA TRP A 86 -38.93 23.52 1.80
C TRP A 86 -39.33 22.41 0.83
N ASP A 87 -40.63 22.16 0.65
CA ASP A 87 -41.12 21.18 -0.33
C ASP A 87 -40.85 21.64 -1.78
N GLU A 88 -40.86 22.95 -2.04
CA GLU A 88 -40.40 23.53 -3.31
C GLU A 88 -38.89 23.38 -3.52
N GLN A 89 -38.07 23.73 -2.53
CA GLN A 89 -36.60 23.59 -2.59
C GLN A 89 -36.15 22.14 -2.71
N LEU A 90 -36.73 21.24 -1.93
CA LEU A 90 -36.43 19.80 -2.00
C LEU A 90 -36.82 19.22 -3.37
N ARG A 91 -37.94 19.65 -3.97
CA ARG A 91 -38.29 19.23 -5.34
C ARG A 91 -37.32 19.78 -6.38
N ALA A 92 -36.84 21.01 -6.23
CA ALA A 92 -35.82 21.57 -7.11
C ALA A 92 -34.53 20.73 -7.07
N THR A 93 -34.09 20.31 -5.87
CA THR A 93 -32.87 19.48 -5.72
C THR A 93 -33.02 18.10 -6.35
N PHE A 94 -34.23 17.53 -6.42
CA PHE A 94 -34.48 16.24 -7.08
C PHE A 94 -34.54 16.31 -8.61
N ILE A 95 -34.94 17.45 -9.19
CA ILE A 95 -35.19 17.56 -10.64
C ILE A 95 -33.90 17.85 -11.42
N GLU A 96 -32.91 18.52 -10.81
CA GLU A 96 -31.63 18.81 -11.48
C GLU A 96 -30.75 17.56 -11.72
N ASP A 97 -31.06 16.44 -11.05
CA ASP A 97 -30.33 15.16 -11.16
C ASP A 97 -30.69 14.32 -12.40
N ASP A 98 -31.72 14.71 -13.17
CA ASP A 98 -32.16 13.97 -14.38
C ASP A 98 -31.22 14.16 -15.60
N LEU A 99 -30.10 14.88 -15.44
CA LEU A 99 -29.07 14.98 -16.47
C LEU A 99 -28.17 13.73 -16.46
N PRO A 100 -28.07 12.98 -17.57
CA PRO A 100 -27.24 11.78 -17.61
C PRO A 100 -25.80 12.11 -17.25
N PHE A 101 -25.24 11.30 -16.34
CA PHE A 101 -23.88 11.31 -15.75
C PHE A 101 -22.70 11.63 -16.70
N GLN A 102 -22.92 11.66 -18.02
CA GLN A 102 -21.92 11.93 -19.06
C GLN A 102 -21.78 13.42 -19.45
N ASN A 103 -22.70 14.30 -19.04
CA ASN A 103 -22.76 15.69 -19.53
C ASN A 103 -22.39 16.78 -18.51
N LEU A 104 -22.04 16.42 -17.27
CA LEU A 104 -21.51 17.40 -16.32
C LEU A 104 -20.07 17.73 -16.73
N GLN A 105 -19.87 18.90 -17.35
CA GLN A 105 -18.53 19.46 -17.60
C GLN A 105 -17.74 19.41 -16.29
N GLU A 106 -16.53 18.86 -16.35
CA GLU A 106 -15.55 19.01 -15.26
C GLU A 106 -15.45 20.52 -14.96
N PRO A 107 -15.71 20.97 -13.72
CA PRO A 107 -15.64 22.38 -13.40
C PRO A 107 -14.20 22.85 -13.66
N ASP A 108 -14.06 23.92 -14.44
CA ASP A 108 -12.79 24.56 -14.77
C ASP A 108 -12.05 24.87 -13.45
N PRO A 109 -10.83 24.32 -13.24
CA PRO A 109 -10.19 24.40 -11.95
C PRO A 109 -9.69 25.85 -11.80
N GLY A 110 -10.40 26.70 -11.07
CA GLY A 110 -10.04 28.12 -10.97
C GLY A 110 -11.01 29.05 -10.25
N THR A 111 -12.26 28.66 -10.09
CA THR A 111 -13.27 29.44 -9.36
C THR A 111 -13.93 28.57 -8.30
N GLU A 112 -14.26 29.16 -7.15
CA GLU A 112 -15.03 28.53 -6.05
C GLU A 112 -16.40 28.06 -6.56
N ASN A 113 -16.44 26.95 -7.28
CA ASN A 113 -17.64 26.50 -7.97
C ASN A 113 -18.22 25.30 -7.20
N MET A 114 -19.22 25.61 -6.37
CA MET A 114 -20.18 24.65 -5.85
C MET A 114 -20.82 23.87 -7.01
N THR A 115 -21.17 22.62 -6.79
CA THR A 115 -22.08 21.93 -7.72
C THR A 115 -23.46 22.58 -7.66
N ASP A 116 -24.25 22.50 -8.74
CA ASP A 116 -25.64 23.00 -8.74
C ASP A 116 -26.43 22.34 -7.59
N THR A 117 -26.26 21.02 -7.42
CA THR A 117 -26.78 20.27 -6.28
C THR A 117 -26.28 20.80 -4.92
N GLY A 118 -24.99 21.08 -4.79
CA GLY A 118 -24.39 21.64 -3.58
C GLY A 118 -24.89 23.04 -3.24
N LYS A 119 -25.19 23.86 -4.25
CA LYS A 119 -25.77 25.19 -4.09
C LYS A 119 -27.17 25.14 -3.51
N GLU A 120 -28.02 24.27 -4.05
CA GLU A 120 -29.37 24.09 -3.52
C GLU A 120 -29.36 23.56 -2.07
N TRP A 121 -28.47 22.61 -1.75
CA TRP A 121 -28.29 22.14 -0.37
C TRP A 121 -27.82 23.24 0.58
N ASN A 122 -26.90 24.08 0.13
CA ASN A 122 -26.43 25.22 0.92
C ASN A 122 -27.56 26.21 1.20
N ASP A 123 -28.40 26.51 0.21
CA ASP A 123 -29.55 27.39 0.36
C ASP A 123 -30.60 26.79 1.33
N ILE A 124 -30.83 25.47 1.28
CA ILE A 124 -31.67 24.76 2.25
C ILE A 124 -31.12 24.91 3.67
N PHE A 125 -29.82 24.66 3.88
CA PHE A 125 -29.21 24.76 5.22
C PHE A 125 -29.12 26.21 5.72
N HIS A 126 -28.89 27.17 4.83
CA HIS A 126 -28.94 28.59 5.16
C HIS A 126 -30.32 29.00 5.66
N ASN A 127 -31.38 28.59 4.94
CA ASN A 127 -32.76 28.84 5.35
C ASN A 127 -33.11 28.16 6.68
N LEU A 128 -32.63 26.93 6.91
CA LEU A 128 -32.78 26.23 8.18
C LEU A 128 -32.17 27.01 9.34
N SER A 129 -30.92 27.45 9.14
CA SER A 129 -30.16 28.17 10.15
C SER A 129 -30.81 29.50 10.50
N ASN A 130 -31.24 30.26 9.48
CA ASN A 130 -31.96 31.51 9.66
C ASN A 130 -33.30 31.35 10.38
N LEU A 131 -34.12 30.37 9.97
CA LEU A 131 -35.40 30.09 10.61
C LEU A 131 -35.20 29.72 12.08
N ASN A 132 -34.32 28.75 12.35
CA ASN A 132 -34.00 28.31 13.70
C ASN A 132 -33.53 29.48 14.59
N ASN A 133 -32.64 30.32 14.08
CA ASN A 133 -32.08 31.45 14.83
C ASN A 133 -33.10 32.59 15.05
N SER A 134 -33.97 32.86 14.08
CA SER A 134 -35.00 33.90 14.18
C SER A 134 -36.01 33.60 15.30
N CYS A 135 -36.36 32.33 15.50
CA CYS A 135 -37.27 31.91 16.55
C CYS A 135 -36.65 31.98 17.96
N CYS A 136 -35.32 31.94 18.06
CA CYS A 136 -34.62 32.02 19.35
C CYS A 136 -34.63 33.42 19.97
N GLN A 137 -34.81 34.49 19.18
CA GLN A 137 -34.66 35.88 19.66
C GLN A 137 -35.80 36.40 20.55
N ARG A 138 -36.96 35.73 20.60
CA ARG A 138 -38.15 36.22 21.32
C ARG A 138 -38.45 35.57 22.67
N GLY A 139 -37.55 34.72 23.19
CA GLY A 139 -37.79 34.03 24.46
C GLY A 139 -38.97 33.05 24.31
N THR A 140 -38.73 31.97 23.58
CA THR A 140 -39.75 30.98 23.25
C THR A 140 -40.32 30.29 24.50
N ILE A 141 -41.64 30.42 24.69
CA ILE A 141 -42.42 29.57 25.59
C ILE A 141 -42.36 28.14 25.03
N ALA A 142 -42.29 27.13 25.91
CA ALA A 142 -42.09 25.73 25.55
C ALA A 142 -43.14 25.13 24.58
N ASN A 143 -44.20 25.87 24.24
CA ASN A 143 -45.31 25.44 23.40
C ASN A 143 -45.23 26.04 22.00
N GLN A 144 -44.27 26.95 21.76
CA GLN A 144 -44.18 27.87 20.63
C GLN A 144 -42.89 27.70 19.81
N LEU A 145 -42.37 26.47 19.73
CA LEU A 145 -40.98 26.22 19.31
C LEU A 145 -40.87 25.41 17.99
N PRO A 146 -40.07 25.86 17.00
CA PRO A 146 -40.09 25.42 15.59
C PRO A 146 -39.62 24.00 15.28
N ILE A 147 -38.96 23.33 16.24
CA ILE A 147 -38.35 22.02 15.98
C ILE A 147 -39.39 20.94 15.59
N VAL A 148 -40.61 21.00 16.13
CA VAL A 148 -41.69 20.06 15.78
C VAL A 148 -42.09 20.20 14.31
N GLU A 149 -41.94 21.40 13.74
CA GLU A 149 -42.23 21.70 12.34
C GLU A 149 -41.14 21.21 11.39
N GLN A 150 -39.94 20.97 11.91
CA GLN A 150 -38.81 20.42 11.18
C GLN A 150 -38.85 18.87 11.13
N ILE A 151 -39.56 18.20 12.03
CA ILE A 151 -39.65 16.72 12.08
C ILE A 151 -40.23 16.12 10.80
N PRO A 152 -41.37 16.58 10.24
CA PRO A 152 -41.90 16.03 9.00
C PRO A 152 -41.02 16.32 7.77
N ILE A 153 -40.18 17.34 7.84
CA ILE A 153 -39.26 17.76 6.79
C ILE A 153 -38.00 16.88 6.82
N LEU A 154 -37.38 16.73 8.00
CA LEU A 154 -36.23 15.85 8.23
C LEU A 154 -36.57 14.38 7.97
N HIS A 155 -37.77 13.93 8.36
CA HIS A 155 -38.25 12.58 8.09
C HIS A 155 -38.56 12.33 6.60
N ARG A 156 -38.88 13.38 5.81
CA ARG A 156 -39.04 13.26 4.35
C ARG A 156 -37.70 13.20 3.61
N ALA A 157 -36.69 13.92 4.12
CA ALA A 157 -35.33 13.80 3.62
C ALA A 157 -34.78 12.37 3.82
N ASP A 158 -34.96 11.78 5.01
CA ASP A 158 -34.44 10.44 5.35
C ASP A 158 -34.92 9.33 4.40
N HIS A 159 -36.18 9.35 3.96
CA HIS A 159 -36.74 8.32 3.07
C HIS A 159 -36.34 8.43 1.60
N SER A 160 -35.76 9.56 1.17
CA SER A 160 -35.56 9.87 -0.26
C SER A 160 -34.07 9.92 -0.67
N MET A 161 -33.16 9.90 0.31
CA MET A 161 -31.73 10.22 0.13
C MET A 161 -30.83 9.06 -0.30
N THR A 162 -31.33 7.82 -0.37
CA THR A 162 -30.46 6.64 -0.51
C THR A 162 -29.92 6.38 -1.92
N THR A 163 -30.28 7.17 -2.95
CA THR A 163 -29.96 6.73 -4.34
C THR A 163 -29.50 7.76 -5.37
N PHE A 164 -29.38 9.08 -5.10
CA PHE A 164 -29.27 10.03 -6.24
C PHE A 164 -28.16 11.09 -6.24
N TYR A 165 -27.59 11.54 -5.11
CA TYR A 165 -26.76 12.76 -5.18
C TYR A 165 -25.26 12.56 -5.42
N LYS A 166 -24.67 13.42 -6.27
CA LYS A 166 -23.22 13.66 -6.35
C LYS A 166 -22.87 14.97 -5.64
N VAL A 167 -22.45 14.88 -4.39
CA VAL A 167 -21.97 16.02 -3.59
C VAL A 167 -20.44 16.00 -3.54
N LEU A 168 -19.77 17.13 -3.86
CA LEU A 168 -18.33 17.24 -3.74
C LEU A 168 -17.91 17.57 -2.30
N GLU A 169 -16.66 17.28 -1.94
CA GLU A 169 -16.11 17.64 -0.62
C GLU A 169 -16.23 19.15 -0.30
N ALA A 170 -16.09 20.00 -1.33
CA ALA A 170 -16.26 21.44 -1.22
C ALA A 170 -17.70 21.82 -0.81
N ASP A 171 -18.70 21.15 -1.39
CA ASP A 171 -20.11 21.35 -1.07
C ASP A 171 -20.40 20.96 0.39
N ILE A 172 -19.81 19.85 0.86
CA ILE A 172 -19.93 19.40 2.26
C ILE A 172 -19.40 20.45 3.24
N LYS A 173 -18.24 21.05 2.95
CA LYS A 173 -17.64 22.09 3.81
C LYS A 173 -18.52 23.34 3.90
N LEU A 174 -19.13 23.75 2.79
CA LEU A 174 -20.02 24.91 2.74
C LEU A 174 -21.33 24.64 3.49
N CYS A 175 -21.97 23.49 3.22
CA CYS A 175 -23.16 23.04 3.97
C CYS A 175 -22.89 22.96 5.48
N LEU A 176 -21.73 22.44 5.88
CA LEU A 176 -21.32 22.37 7.28
C LEU A 176 -21.17 23.77 7.90
N ASN A 177 -20.63 24.75 7.18
CA ASN A 177 -20.49 26.12 7.69
C ASN A 177 -21.85 26.75 8.03
N GLU A 178 -22.87 26.54 7.19
CA GLU A 178 -24.24 27.03 7.45
C GLU A 178 -24.87 26.33 8.66
N LEU A 179 -24.73 25.00 8.76
CA LEU A 179 -25.22 24.22 9.89
C LEU A 179 -24.58 24.63 11.23
N LEU A 180 -23.31 25.07 11.20
CA LEU A 180 -22.60 25.54 12.40
C LEU A 180 -23.10 26.90 12.89
N GLN A 181 -23.84 27.66 12.08
CA GLN A 181 -24.47 28.91 12.53
C GLN A 181 -25.75 28.68 13.35
N MET A 182 -26.25 27.44 13.46
CA MET A 182 -27.45 27.14 14.24
C MET A 182 -27.25 27.37 15.74
N GLN A 183 -28.18 28.11 16.33
CA GLN A 183 -28.24 28.36 17.77
C GLN A 183 -29.11 27.32 18.47
N PHE A 184 -28.60 26.79 19.58
CA PHE A 184 -29.31 25.81 20.42
C PHE A 184 -29.53 26.40 21.83
N PRO A 185 -30.60 27.19 22.05
CA PRO A 185 -30.89 27.76 23.35
C PRO A 185 -31.19 26.67 24.39
N ALA A 186 -30.92 26.96 25.66
CA ALA A 186 -31.23 26.05 26.76
C ALA A 186 -32.75 25.86 26.88
N LEU A 187 -33.20 24.61 26.77
CA LEU A 187 -34.61 24.25 26.96
C LEU A 187 -34.88 24.14 28.45
N VAL A 188 -35.62 25.11 29.02
CA VAL A 188 -35.99 25.12 30.44
C VAL A 188 -37.51 24.93 30.54
N ALA A 189 -37.95 23.84 31.17
CA ALA A 189 -39.34 23.72 31.61
C ALA A 189 -39.54 24.65 32.81
N SER A 190 -40.58 25.50 32.82
CA SER A 190 -40.85 26.33 33.99
C SER A 190 -41.19 25.41 35.17
N LEU A 191 -40.57 25.66 36.33
CA LEU A 191 -40.70 24.82 37.54
C LEU A 191 -42.14 24.72 38.09
N ASP A 192 -43.08 25.51 37.56
CA ASP A 192 -44.48 25.56 37.97
C ASP A 192 -45.48 25.01 36.93
N SER A 193 -45.04 24.51 35.77
CA SER A 193 -45.98 24.00 34.76
C SER A 193 -46.48 22.59 35.09
N SER A 194 -47.69 22.47 35.61
CA SER A 194 -48.45 21.21 35.74
C SER A 194 -48.91 20.62 34.38
N ASP A 195 -48.38 21.12 33.27
CA ASP A 195 -48.80 20.78 31.92
C ASP A 195 -47.86 19.73 31.31
N VAL A 196 -48.39 18.52 31.17
CA VAL A 196 -47.71 17.34 30.61
C VAL A 196 -47.21 17.62 29.18
N ASN A 197 -47.94 18.42 28.40
CA ASN A 197 -47.57 18.73 27.02
C ASN A 197 -46.26 19.53 26.95
N ILE A 198 -46.06 20.46 27.89
CA ILE A 198 -44.84 21.25 27.99
C ILE A 198 -43.62 20.36 28.23
N THR A 199 -43.76 19.43 29.17
CA THR A 199 -42.70 18.50 29.55
C THR A 199 -42.32 17.57 28.39
N VAL A 200 -43.33 17.00 27.70
CA VAL A 200 -43.12 16.14 26.52
C VAL A 200 -42.44 16.92 25.39
N CYS A 201 -42.87 18.15 25.12
CA CYS A 201 -42.28 19.02 24.11
C CYS A 201 -40.81 19.36 24.41
N VAL A 202 -40.47 19.65 25.67
CA VAL A 202 -39.07 19.90 26.08
C VAL A 202 -38.20 18.65 25.88
N ALA A 203 -38.71 17.47 26.24
CA ALA A 203 -37.97 16.20 26.10
C ALA A 203 -37.73 15.84 24.62
N LEU A 204 -38.76 15.93 23.78
CA LEU A 204 -38.64 15.67 22.33
C LEU A 204 -37.63 16.61 21.66
N ARG A 205 -37.63 17.89 22.04
CA ARG A 205 -36.68 18.87 21.49
C ARG A 205 -35.25 18.63 21.96
N SER A 206 -35.08 18.25 23.22
CA SER A 206 -33.76 17.90 23.76
C SER A 206 -33.15 16.76 22.95
N LYS A 207 -33.96 15.76 22.61
CA LYS A 207 -33.55 14.65 21.73
C LYS A 207 -33.22 15.10 20.31
N LEU A 208 -34.05 15.93 19.69
CA LEU A 208 -33.79 16.39 18.31
C LEU A 208 -32.54 17.27 18.22
N VAL A 209 -32.30 18.13 19.22
CA VAL A 209 -31.04 18.91 19.32
C VAL A 209 -29.83 17.99 19.44
N GLU A 210 -29.94 16.88 20.18
CA GLU A 210 -28.89 15.86 20.27
C GLU A 210 -28.64 15.18 18.92
N GLU A 211 -29.69 14.77 18.21
CA GLU A 211 -29.59 14.16 16.87
C GLU A 211 -28.95 15.11 15.85
N VAL A 212 -29.37 16.39 15.80
CA VAL A 212 -28.75 17.40 14.91
C VAL A 212 -27.27 17.60 15.24
N LYS A 213 -26.91 17.67 16.52
CA LYS A 213 -25.50 17.77 16.95
C LYS A 213 -24.69 16.55 16.54
N ASN A 214 -25.26 15.35 16.64
CA ASN A 214 -24.62 14.11 16.19
C ASN A 214 -24.40 14.13 14.67
N ASN A 215 -25.40 14.53 13.87
CA ASN A 215 -25.27 14.64 12.42
C ASN A 215 -24.22 15.68 12.00
N ILE A 216 -24.14 16.83 12.70
CA ILE A 216 -23.07 17.82 12.48
C ILE A 216 -21.70 17.21 12.80
N HIS A 217 -21.61 16.36 13.83
CA HIS A 217 -20.37 15.66 14.16
C HIS A 217 -19.99 14.62 13.09
N GLU A 218 -20.96 13.85 12.58
CA GLU A 218 -20.74 12.91 11.48
C GLU A 218 -20.28 13.64 10.21
N LEU A 219 -20.94 14.75 9.84
CA LEU A 219 -20.57 15.55 8.67
C LEU A 219 -19.15 16.13 8.77
N LYS A 220 -18.74 16.53 9.98
CA LYS A 220 -17.34 16.93 10.26
C LYS A 220 -16.36 15.79 10.01
N ASN A 221 -16.74 14.56 10.37
CA ASN A 221 -15.89 13.39 10.21
C ASN A 221 -15.86 12.88 8.76
N THR A 222 -16.92 13.11 7.98
CA THR A 222 -17.01 12.67 6.57
C THR A 222 -15.83 13.11 5.72
N THR A 223 -15.32 14.34 5.92
CA THR A 223 -14.14 14.82 5.17
C THR A 223 -12.92 13.92 5.43
N ASN A 224 -12.67 13.56 6.69
CA ASN A 224 -11.57 12.67 7.06
C ASN A 224 -11.79 11.25 6.52
N GLU A 225 -13.03 10.75 6.54
CA GLU A 225 -13.38 9.44 5.98
C GLU A 225 -13.14 9.40 4.46
N CYS A 226 -13.54 10.43 3.72
CA CYS A 226 -13.26 10.55 2.28
C CYS A 226 -11.76 10.55 2.00
N ILE A 227 -10.98 11.31 2.77
CA ILE A 227 -9.51 11.34 2.65
C ILE A 227 -8.91 9.96 2.94
N GLN A 228 -9.40 9.25 3.95
CA GLN A 228 -8.93 7.91 4.30
C GLN A 228 -9.24 6.89 3.19
N ILE A 229 -10.47 6.90 2.67
CA ILE A 229 -10.87 6.03 1.56
C ILE A 229 -10.02 6.32 0.32
N MET A 230 -9.84 7.60 -0.03
CA MET A 230 -8.97 7.99 -1.15
C MET A 230 -7.54 7.48 -0.93
N SER A 231 -7.00 7.63 0.29
CA SER A 231 -5.66 7.17 0.64
C SER A 231 -5.50 5.66 0.40
N ASP A 232 -6.47 4.86 0.85
CA ASP A 232 -6.48 3.40 0.69
C ASP A 232 -6.60 2.97 -0.79
N VAL A 233 -7.43 3.67 -1.57
CA VAL A 233 -7.57 3.45 -3.02
C VAL A 233 -6.27 3.81 -3.74
N CYS A 234 -5.70 4.99 -3.48
CA CYS A 234 -4.43 5.43 -4.07
C CYS A 234 -3.30 4.46 -3.74
N ARG A 235 -3.24 3.95 -2.51
CA ARG A 235 -2.24 2.96 -2.08
C ARG A 235 -2.40 1.64 -2.82
N THR A 236 -3.63 1.14 -2.92
CA THR A 236 -3.94 -0.12 -3.63
C THR A 236 -3.60 -0.01 -5.12
N LEU A 237 -4.00 1.09 -5.77
CA LEU A 237 -3.67 1.36 -7.16
C LEU A 237 -2.16 1.50 -7.37
N SER A 238 -1.46 2.21 -6.48
CA SER A 238 0.00 2.37 -6.54
C SER A 238 0.72 1.02 -6.50
N LEU A 239 0.36 0.15 -5.55
CA LEU A 239 0.96 -1.19 -5.45
C LEU A 239 0.64 -2.05 -6.68
N ALA A 240 -0.59 -2.01 -7.18
CA ALA A 240 -0.99 -2.76 -8.37
C ALA A 240 -0.24 -2.30 -9.63
N LYS A 241 -0.11 -0.98 -9.83
CA LYS A 241 0.63 -0.40 -10.98
C LYS A 241 2.12 -0.69 -10.88
N LEU A 242 2.70 -0.63 -9.67
CA LEU A 242 4.06 -1.07 -9.42
C LEU A 242 4.23 -2.56 -9.77
N MET A 243 3.29 -3.44 -9.42
CA MET A 243 3.38 -4.85 -9.85
C MET A 243 3.44 -5.03 -11.38
N LEU A 244 2.84 -4.13 -12.15
CA LEU A 244 2.81 -4.20 -13.61
C LEU A 244 4.01 -3.54 -14.28
N PHE A 245 4.45 -2.39 -13.78
CA PHE A 245 5.46 -1.54 -14.44
C PHE A 245 6.86 -1.66 -13.84
N PHE A 246 6.98 -2.16 -12.60
CA PHE A 246 8.25 -2.16 -11.90
C PHE A 246 9.25 -3.10 -12.58
N PRO A 247 10.49 -2.64 -12.84
CA PRO A 247 11.50 -3.45 -13.50
C PRO A 247 11.82 -4.75 -12.73
N PRO A 248 12.21 -5.84 -13.41
CA PRO A 248 12.67 -7.05 -12.74
C PRO A 248 13.91 -6.75 -11.88
N SER A 249 14.14 -7.53 -10.81
CA SER A 249 15.26 -7.31 -9.88
C SER A 249 16.64 -7.21 -10.55
N ALA A 250 16.82 -7.87 -11.70
CA ALA A 250 18.04 -7.77 -12.51
C ALA A 250 18.36 -6.33 -12.96
N TYR A 251 17.36 -5.47 -13.17
CA TYR A 251 17.53 -4.06 -13.51
C TYR A 251 18.32 -3.31 -12.42
N TRP A 252 18.07 -3.65 -11.15
CA TRP A 252 18.71 -3.05 -9.98
C TRP A 252 19.98 -3.76 -9.52
N GLN A 253 20.32 -4.89 -10.15
CA GLN A 253 21.53 -5.68 -9.88
C GLN A 253 22.59 -5.49 -10.97
N THR A 254 22.35 -4.58 -11.91
CA THR A 254 23.26 -4.25 -13.01
C THR A 254 24.54 -3.56 -12.53
N ARG A 255 25.61 -3.62 -13.34
CA ARG A 255 26.80 -2.76 -13.15
C ARG A 255 26.71 -1.46 -13.96
N VAL A 256 25.75 -1.38 -14.89
CA VAL A 256 25.55 -0.23 -15.77
C VAL A 256 24.81 0.87 -15.03
N ILE A 257 25.36 2.07 -15.11
CA ILE A 257 24.79 3.27 -14.55
C ILE A 257 23.97 3.94 -15.67
N ASN A 258 22.66 4.05 -15.52
CA ASN A 258 21.75 4.63 -16.52
C ASN A 258 21.86 6.15 -16.51
N GLU A 259 21.85 6.83 -17.66
CA GLU A 259 21.96 8.30 -17.70
C GLU A 259 20.71 8.99 -17.14
N ASN A 260 19.53 8.48 -17.48
CA ASN A 260 18.23 9.04 -17.11
C ASN A 260 17.45 8.10 -16.18
N SER A 261 16.35 8.63 -15.62
CA SER A 261 15.39 7.82 -14.88
C SER A 261 14.72 6.78 -15.79
N GLY A 262 14.30 5.66 -15.20
CA GLY A 262 13.64 4.58 -15.90
C GLY A 262 12.25 4.99 -16.41
N ASP A 263 11.88 4.53 -17.60
CA ASP A 263 10.61 4.85 -18.27
C ASP A 263 9.36 4.54 -17.41
N TYR A 264 9.48 3.61 -16.47
CA TYR A 264 8.39 3.23 -15.57
C TYR A 264 8.01 4.35 -14.59
N VAL A 265 8.93 5.25 -14.24
CA VAL A 265 8.66 6.37 -13.31
C VAL A 265 7.63 7.33 -13.92
N ASN A 266 7.85 7.74 -15.16
CA ASN A 266 6.92 8.62 -15.88
C ASN A 266 5.54 7.95 -16.05
N LYS A 267 5.51 6.66 -16.41
CA LYS A 267 4.25 5.90 -16.53
C LYS A 267 3.50 5.84 -15.20
N LEU A 268 4.19 5.59 -14.09
CA LEU A 268 3.57 5.52 -12.76
C LEU A 268 2.92 6.85 -12.37
N LEU A 269 3.64 7.97 -12.54
CA LEU A 269 3.13 9.30 -12.19
C LEU A 269 1.99 9.75 -13.12
N THR A 270 2.10 9.44 -14.41
CA THR A 270 1.05 9.76 -15.40
C THR A 270 -0.24 8.95 -15.16
N GLU A 271 -0.15 7.73 -14.66
CA GLU A 271 -1.34 6.89 -14.40
C GLU A 271 -2.01 7.18 -13.06
N ILE A 272 -1.28 7.73 -12.07
CA ILE A 272 -1.78 7.90 -10.70
C ILE A 272 -1.90 9.36 -10.29
N LEU A 273 -0.82 10.13 -10.43
CA LEU A 273 -0.78 11.52 -9.94
C LEU A 273 -1.43 12.49 -10.94
N TYR A 274 -1.26 12.26 -12.24
CA TYR A 274 -1.82 13.13 -13.28
C TYR A 274 -3.36 13.22 -13.26
N PRO A 275 -4.14 12.12 -13.09
CA PRO A 275 -5.59 12.21 -12.93
C PRO A 275 -6.00 13.04 -11.71
N VAL A 276 -5.31 12.89 -10.58
CA VAL A 276 -5.60 13.66 -9.35
C VAL A 276 -5.32 15.15 -9.56
N LEU A 277 -4.23 15.49 -10.27
CA LEU A 277 -3.90 16.87 -10.64
C LEU A 277 -4.96 17.52 -11.55
N ARG A 278 -5.67 16.73 -12.36
CA ARG A 278 -6.83 17.23 -13.13
C ARG A 278 -8.05 17.45 -12.25
N SER A 279 -8.25 16.61 -11.24
CA SER A 279 -9.43 16.65 -10.39
C SER A 279 -9.37 17.71 -9.28
N THR A 280 -8.19 18.06 -8.75
CA THR A 280 -8.08 18.99 -7.62
C THR A 280 -6.84 19.88 -7.68
N LYS A 281 -6.98 21.12 -7.18
CA LYS A 281 -5.87 22.04 -6.92
C LYS A 281 -5.41 22.05 -5.46
N ASP A 282 -6.04 21.27 -4.59
CA ASP A 282 -5.68 21.25 -3.17
C ASP A 282 -4.29 20.63 -2.97
N VAL A 283 -3.35 21.44 -2.47
CA VAL A 283 -1.97 21.04 -2.23
C VAL A 283 -1.85 19.97 -1.17
N GLU A 284 -2.71 19.97 -0.16
CA GLU A 284 -2.64 18.98 0.92
C GLU A 284 -2.98 17.59 0.37
N MET A 285 -4.03 17.52 -0.46
CA MET A 285 -4.42 16.30 -1.17
C MET A 285 -3.36 15.83 -2.15
N LEU A 286 -2.79 16.74 -2.95
CA LEU A 286 -1.71 16.41 -3.88
C LEU A 286 -0.45 15.92 -3.15
N SER A 287 -0.11 16.53 -2.01
CA SER A 287 1.02 16.13 -1.17
C SER A 287 0.78 14.76 -0.54
N LEU A 288 -0.44 14.49 -0.09
CA LEU A 288 -0.84 13.20 0.45
C LEU A 288 -0.73 12.09 -0.61
N VAL A 289 -1.26 12.31 -1.82
CA VAL A 289 -1.18 11.32 -2.91
C VAL A 289 0.28 11.08 -3.32
N LEU A 290 1.09 12.13 -3.47
CA LEU A 290 2.53 11.99 -3.75
C LEU A 290 3.22 11.15 -2.65
N LYS A 291 2.90 11.42 -1.38
CA LYS A 291 3.42 10.65 -0.24
C LYS A 291 3.05 9.17 -0.35
N ILE A 292 1.78 8.86 -0.63
CA ILE A 292 1.29 7.49 -0.76
C ILE A 292 1.99 6.75 -1.90
N ILE A 293 2.17 7.38 -3.07
CA ILE A 293 2.87 6.77 -4.22
C ILE A 293 4.31 6.41 -3.84
N CYS A 294 5.04 7.34 -3.22
CA CYS A 294 6.42 7.12 -2.81
C CYS A 294 6.56 6.07 -1.72
N GLU A 295 5.69 6.09 -0.70
CA GLU A 295 5.68 5.06 0.35
C GLU A 295 5.32 3.68 -0.21
N ALA A 296 4.31 3.59 -1.08
CA ALA A 296 3.96 2.35 -1.75
C ALA A 296 5.11 1.79 -2.61
N TRP A 297 5.88 2.66 -3.26
CA TRP A 297 7.09 2.27 -3.99
C TRP A 297 8.15 1.69 -3.05
N LEU A 298 8.45 2.36 -1.94
CA LEU A 298 9.40 1.85 -0.95
C LEU A 298 8.93 0.51 -0.34
N ASP A 299 7.65 0.40 -0.01
CA ASP A 299 7.06 -0.84 0.50
C ASP A 299 7.11 -1.97 -0.53
N PHE A 300 6.89 -1.65 -1.81
CA PHE A 300 7.02 -2.63 -2.88
C PHE A 300 8.44 -3.21 -2.98
N ILE A 301 9.46 -2.35 -2.87
CA ILE A 301 10.87 -2.76 -2.81
C ILE A 301 11.09 -3.72 -1.64
N TYR A 302 10.51 -3.42 -0.48
CA TYR A 302 10.59 -4.27 0.71
C TYR A 302 9.89 -5.61 0.53
N ILE A 303 8.64 -5.62 0.07
CA ILE A 303 7.83 -6.82 -0.14
C ILE A 303 8.52 -7.76 -1.12
N LYS A 304 9.08 -7.21 -2.21
CA LYS A 304 9.82 -7.99 -3.22
C LYS A 304 11.26 -8.31 -2.81
N LYS A 305 11.73 -7.84 -1.66
CA LYS A 305 13.10 -7.99 -1.16
C LYS A 305 14.16 -7.69 -2.24
N VAL A 306 13.94 -6.62 -3.01
CA VAL A 306 14.82 -6.29 -4.14
C VAL A 306 16.22 -5.99 -3.64
N ARG A 307 17.22 -6.67 -4.20
CA ARG A 307 18.64 -6.43 -3.89
C ARG A 307 19.23 -5.43 -4.87
N PHE A 308 20.00 -4.48 -4.38
CA PHE A 308 20.61 -3.42 -5.19
C PHE A 308 22.13 -3.58 -5.32
N SER A 309 22.69 -3.52 -6.52
CA SER A 309 24.15 -3.33 -6.72
C SER A 309 24.55 -1.87 -6.39
N VAL A 310 25.85 -1.52 -6.46
CA VAL A 310 26.27 -0.12 -6.27
C VAL A 310 25.60 0.74 -7.35
N SER A 311 25.77 0.31 -8.61
CA SER A 311 25.22 0.99 -9.77
C SER A 311 23.70 1.00 -9.76
N GLY A 312 23.05 -0.08 -9.28
CA GLY A 312 21.61 -0.15 -9.14
C GLY A 312 21.06 0.78 -8.07
N ALA A 313 21.77 0.97 -6.96
CA ALA A 313 21.41 1.98 -5.96
C ALA A 313 21.57 3.41 -6.52
N VAL A 314 22.59 3.65 -7.36
CA VAL A 314 22.73 4.92 -8.10
C VAL A 314 21.58 5.11 -9.11
N ASN A 315 21.18 4.07 -9.84
CA ASN A 315 20.04 4.13 -10.74
C ASN A 315 18.74 4.40 -9.96
N LEU A 316 18.57 3.83 -8.76
CA LEU A 316 17.39 4.08 -7.93
C LEU A 316 17.33 5.55 -7.47
N LEU A 317 18.48 6.12 -7.12
CA LEU A 317 18.57 7.56 -6.82
C LEU A 317 18.14 8.42 -8.01
N ARG A 318 18.56 8.06 -9.22
CA ARG A 318 18.10 8.73 -10.44
C ARG A 318 16.61 8.57 -10.67
N ASP A 319 16.06 7.39 -10.38
CA ASP A 319 14.64 7.14 -10.54
C ASP A 319 13.81 7.99 -9.55
N PHE A 320 14.33 8.23 -8.34
CA PHE A 320 13.74 9.19 -7.39
C PHE A 320 13.92 10.65 -7.81
N ASP A 321 15.09 11.04 -8.33
CA ASP A 321 15.29 12.38 -8.88
C ASP A 321 14.37 12.62 -10.10
N GLY A 322 14.06 11.56 -10.87
CA GLY A 322 13.09 11.61 -11.96
C GLY A 322 11.66 11.94 -11.53
N VAL A 323 11.27 11.64 -10.28
CA VAL A 323 9.98 12.08 -9.73
C VAL A 323 9.95 13.59 -9.53
N HIS A 324 11.05 14.14 -9.00
CA HIS A 324 11.20 15.57 -8.83
C HIS A 324 11.21 16.29 -10.19
N ASP A 325 11.94 15.76 -11.17
CA ASP A 325 11.98 16.30 -12.53
C ASP A 325 10.60 16.26 -13.21
N TRP A 326 9.83 15.19 -12.98
CA TRP A 326 8.46 15.11 -13.49
C TRP A 326 7.56 16.20 -12.90
N ILE A 327 7.66 16.47 -11.59
CA ILE A 327 6.89 17.53 -10.92
C ILE A 327 7.22 18.91 -11.50
N ILE A 328 8.51 19.23 -11.67
CA ILE A 328 8.94 20.52 -12.21
C ILE A 328 8.48 20.73 -13.64
N ASN A 329 8.49 19.67 -14.45
CA ASN A 329 8.09 19.75 -15.86
C ASN A 329 6.57 19.57 -16.08
N CYS A 330 5.78 19.42 -15.01
CA CYS A 330 4.34 19.21 -15.12
C CYS A 330 3.60 20.54 -15.32
N THR A 331 2.97 20.71 -16.48
CA THR A 331 2.28 21.96 -16.85
C THR A 331 0.98 22.21 -16.07
N LEU A 332 0.46 21.21 -15.35
CA LEU A 332 -0.77 21.33 -14.57
C LEU A 332 -0.54 21.88 -13.15
N ILE A 333 0.71 21.96 -12.69
CA ILE A 333 1.06 22.41 -11.35
C ILE A 333 1.40 23.90 -11.41
N CYS A 334 0.74 24.72 -10.59
CA CYS A 334 1.10 26.15 -10.48
C CYS A 334 2.42 26.34 -9.71
N GLU A 335 3.09 27.48 -9.92
CA GLU A 335 4.42 27.75 -9.35
C GLU A 335 4.46 27.61 -7.81
N ASP A 336 3.43 28.09 -7.11
CA ASP A 336 3.34 28.01 -5.65
C ASP A 336 3.23 26.57 -5.13
N HIS A 337 2.52 25.71 -5.87
CA HIS A 337 2.32 24.30 -5.49
C HIS A 337 3.54 23.45 -5.88
N MET A 338 4.20 23.79 -6.97
CA MET A 338 5.42 23.14 -7.45
C MET A 338 6.53 23.22 -6.41
N ASP A 339 6.72 24.37 -5.77
CA ASP A 339 7.75 24.54 -4.71
C ASP A 339 7.48 23.64 -3.50
N LYS A 340 6.21 23.53 -3.09
CA LYS A 340 5.77 22.68 -1.98
C LYS A 340 5.94 21.19 -2.30
N LEU A 341 5.51 20.74 -3.48
CA LEU A 341 5.57 19.34 -3.88
C LEU A 341 7.01 18.87 -4.15
N SER A 342 7.82 19.68 -4.83
CA SER A 342 9.22 19.36 -5.13
C SER A 342 10.11 19.26 -3.88
N LYS A 343 9.76 20.00 -2.82
CA LYS A 343 10.49 20.00 -1.53
C LYS A 343 9.90 19.08 -0.47
N HIS A 344 8.86 18.32 -0.80
CA HIS A 344 8.13 17.46 0.13
C HIS A 344 9.05 16.46 0.85
N GLU A 345 8.75 16.16 2.11
CA GLU A 345 9.58 15.30 2.98
C GLU A 345 9.80 13.89 2.40
N VAL A 346 8.78 13.36 1.71
CA VAL A 346 8.80 12.00 1.16
C VAL A 346 9.89 11.82 0.10
N LEU A 347 10.16 12.85 -0.71
CA LEU A 347 11.22 12.81 -1.73
C LEU A 347 12.60 12.78 -1.07
N ARG A 348 12.76 13.49 0.06
CA ARG A 348 13.99 13.43 0.87
C ARG A 348 14.17 12.06 1.50
N MET A 349 13.09 11.41 1.95
CA MET A 349 13.10 10.06 2.45
C MET A 349 13.50 9.06 1.35
N CYS A 350 12.90 9.10 0.16
CA CYS A 350 13.28 8.26 -0.98
C CYS A 350 14.76 8.44 -1.36
N LYS A 351 15.22 9.69 -1.47
CA LYS A 351 16.63 10.01 -1.71
C LYS A 351 17.55 9.48 -0.61
N GLY A 352 17.11 9.57 0.65
CA GLY A 352 17.80 9.01 1.81
C GLY A 352 17.96 7.49 1.70
N VAL A 353 16.91 6.78 1.28
CA VAL A 353 16.94 5.32 1.06
C VAL A 353 17.99 4.96 0.01
N GLY A 354 17.97 5.65 -1.15
CA GLY A 354 18.96 5.44 -2.20
C GLY A 354 20.40 5.66 -1.72
N LYS A 355 20.64 6.71 -0.91
CA LYS A 355 21.96 6.97 -0.31
C LYS A 355 22.37 5.93 0.74
N ILE A 356 21.44 5.44 1.55
CA ILE A 356 21.71 4.36 2.51
C ILE A 356 22.15 3.10 1.76
N LEU A 357 21.51 2.79 0.63
CA LEU A 357 21.91 1.67 -0.22
C LEU A 357 23.30 1.86 -0.85
N LEU A 358 23.89 3.05 -0.87
CA LEU A 358 25.29 3.21 -1.30
C LEU A 358 26.31 2.82 -0.22
N ARG A 359 25.87 2.72 1.04
CA ARG A 359 26.74 2.44 2.19
C ARG A 359 26.94 0.95 2.43
N LYS A 360 27.95 0.58 3.22
CA LYS A 360 28.16 -0.81 3.63
C LYS A 360 27.14 -1.19 4.70
N PRO A 361 26.71 -2.46 4.79
CA PRO A 361 25.73 -2.90 5.79
C PRO A 361 26.11 -2.61 7.26
N GLU A 362 27.41 -2.44 7.53
CA GLU A 362 27.99 -2.16 8.85
C GLU A 362 27.92 -0.66 9.23
N ASP A 363 27.70 0.23 8.26
CA ASP A 363 27.67 1.68 8.45
C ASP A 363 26.28 2.15 8.90
N VAL A 364 25.97 2.03 10.19
CA VAL A 364 24.74 2.61 10.77
C VAL A 364 25.01 4.04 11.22
N VAL A 365 24.23 4.99 10.73
CA VAL A 365 24.29 6.39 11.19
C VAL A 365 23.55 6.51 12.52
N PRO A 366 24.12 7.15 13.54
CA PRO A 366 23.37 7.50 14.75
C PRO A 366 22.20 8.42 14.37
N ILE A 367 20.98 7.93 14.56
CA ILE A 367 19.78 8.77 14.47
C ILE A 367 19.84 9.69 15.69
N ALA A 368 20.22 10.95 15.51
CA ALA A 368 19.85 11.96 16.50
C ALA A 368 18.32 11.93 16.58
N SER A 369 17.77 11.74 17.77
CA SER A 369 16.34 11.64 18.03
C SER A 369 15.55 12.62 17.17
N SER A 370 14.60 12.08 16.39
CA SER A 370 13.71 12.83 15.51
C SER A 370 13.27 14.15 16.18
N PRO A 371 13.41 15.32 15.54
CA PRO A 371 13.12 16.58 16.20
C PRO A 371 11.61 16.67 16.49
N LYS A 372 11.24 16.41 17.74
CA LYS A 372 9.90 16.70 18.26
C LYS A 372 9.85 18.19 18.63
N HIS A 373 8.96 18.93 17.97
CA HIS A 373 8.58 20.31 18.25
C HIS A 373 9.70 21.36 18.25
N TYR A 374 9.80 22.12 17.16
CA TYR A 374 10.43 23.43 17.23
C TYR A 374 9.41 24.45 17.75
N ARG A 375 9.58 24.91 18.99
CA ARG A 375 8.96 26.15 19.48
C ARG A 375 9.64 27.32 18.77
N GLN A 376 8.83 28.25 18.31
CA GLN A 376 9.25 29.56 17.79
C GLN A 376 10.14 30.28 18.79
N GLU A 377 11.39 30.56 18.44
CA GLU A 377 12.13 31.72 18.96
C GLU A 377 12.98 32.35 17.84
N THR A 378 12.47 33.51 17.40
CA THR A 378 13.14 34.73 16.89
C THR A 378 14.30 34.67 15.91
N ASP A 379 14.03 35.28 14.75
CA ASP A 379 14.95 35.71 13.69
C ASP A 379 16.18 36.46 14.21
N ALA A 380 17.37 35.92 13.90
CA ALA A 380 18.50 36.66 13.33
C ALA A 380 19.63 35.67 12.99
N ASP A 381 20.14 35.74 11.76
CA ASP A 381 21.35 35.09 11.24
C ASP A 381 21.39 33.55 11.21
N ILE A 382 20.95 32.95 10.08
CA ILE A 382 21.49 31.64 9.66
C ILE A 382 21.77 31.65 8.15
N SER A 383 23.06 31.78 7.83
CA SER A 383 23.66 31.44 6.55
C SER A 383 23.61 29.93 6.30
N GLU A 384 23.26 29.55 5.05
CA GLU A 384 23.49 28.31 4.26
C GLU A 384 23.92 26.94 4.84
N GLY A 385 23.97 26.69 6.14
CA GLY A 385 24.55 25.46 6.70
C GLY A 385 23.83 24.90 7.91
N THR A 386 22.72 24.17 7.71
CA THR A 386 22.27 23.02 8.54
C THR A 386 20.94 22.41 8.02
N LYS A 387 20.89 21.97 6.76
CA LYS A 387 19.84 21.00 6.36
C LYS A 387 20.32 19.60 6.76
N LEU A 388 19.61 18.96 7.69
CA LEU A 388 19.83 17.56 8.08
C LEU A 388 19.95 16.69 6.82
N PRO A 389 20.94 15.77 6.74
CA PRO A 389 21.10 14.91 5.58
C PRO A 389 19.87 14.03 5.37
N SER A 390 19.51 13.80 4.11
CA SER A 390 18.35 12.99 3.67
C SER A 390 18.23 11.63 4.37
N GLU A 391 19.37 11.01 4.69
CA GLU A 391 19.46 9.72 5.37
C GLU A 391 18.84 9.72 6.77
N MET A 392 18.75 10.89 7.43
CA MET A 392 18.13 11.02 8.76
C MET A 392 16.59 10.95 8.73
N PHE A 393 15.98 11.12 7.55
CA PHE A 393 14.52 11.05 7.38
C PHE A 393 14.04 9.61 7.11
N VAL A 394 14.96 8.64 7.02
CA VAL A 394 14.64 7.27 6.65
C VAL A 394 14.42 6.41 7.90
N PRO A 395 13.20 5.90 8.14
CA PRO A 395 12.97 4.90 9.18
C PRO A 395 13.61 3.56 8.77
N ASN A 396 13.89 2.70 9.76
CA ASN A 396 14.35 1.32 9.50
C ASN A 396 15.66 1.23 8.68
N GLN A 397 16.60 2.16 8.84
CA GLN A 397 17.87 2.21 8.07
C GLN A 397 18.60 0.86 7.98
N LYS A 398 18.63 0.09 9.07
CA LYS A 398 19.22 -1.27 9.10
C LYS A 398 18.57 -2.24 8.11
N HIS A 399 17.27 -2.12 7.86
CA HIS A 399 16.55 -2.97 6.90
C HIS A 399 16.92 -2.59 5.46
N TRP A 400 17.00 -1.29 5.15
CA TRP A 400 17.48 -0.81 3.86
C TRP A 400 18.92 -1.27 3.57
N LEU A 401 19.81 -1.17 4.57
CA LEU A 401 21.19 -1.65 4.46
C LEU A 401 21.28 -3.15 4.13
N LYS A 402 20.34 -3.98 4.61
CA LYS A 402 20.27 -5.41 4.27
C LYS A 402 19.87 -5.66 2.82
N LEU A 403 19.15 -4.74 2.17
CA LEU A 403 18.78 -4.85 0.75
C LEU A 403 19.94 -4.54 -0.18
N ARG A 404 21.11 -4.14 0.35
CA ARG A 404 22.31 -4.00 -0.47
C ARG A 404 22.82 -5.36 -0.93
N ALA A 405 23.00 -5.54 -2.23
CA ALA A 405 23.73 -6.68 -2.78
C ALA A 405 25.18 -6.62 -2.27
N ARG A 406 25.66 -7.72 -1.68
CA ARG A 406 27.04 -7.83 -1.21
C ARG A 406 27.99 -7.59 -2.40
N ALA A 407 29.18 -7.04 -2.09
CA ALA A 407 30.16 -6.67 -3.10
C ALA A 407 30.40 -7.83 -4.08
N ASP A 408 30.57 -7.45 -5.34
CA ASP A 408 30.53 -8.24 -6.58
C ASP A 408 31.57 -9.38 -6.72
N ASN A 409 32.15 -9.88 -5.62
CA ASN A 409 33.06 -11.03 -5.59
C ASN A 409 32.89 -11.95 -4.38
N ASP A 410 31.89 -11.73 -3.54
CA ASP A 410 31.67 -12.57 -2.35
C ASP A 410 30.29 -13.22 -2.44
N TYR A 411 30.14 -14.17 -3.37
CA TYR A 411 29.16 -15.23 -3.16
C TYR A 411 29.62 -15.96 -1.90
N THR A 412 29.11 -15.54 -0.74
CA THR A 412 29.28 -16.28 0.49
C THR A 412 28.39 -17.50 0.38
N TRP A 413 28.91 -18.54 -0.29
CA TRP A 413 28.30 -19.86 -0.22
C TRP A 413 28.35 -20.26 1.25
N LEU A 414 27.17 -20.36 1.88
CA LEU A 414 27.08 -21.05 3.15
C LEU A 414 27.29 -22.53 2.84
N SER A 415 28.55 -22.96 2.90
CA SER A 415 28.91 -24.35 2.72
C SER A 415 28.46 -25.13 3.96
N ASN A 416 27.36 -25.86 3.82
CA ASN A 416 26.95 -26.83 4.83
C ASN A 416 27.59 -28.17 4.48
N GLU A 417 28.61 -28.56 5.24
CA GLU A 417 29.21 -29.90 5.11
C GLU A 417 28.20 -30.95 5.58
N ILE A 418 27.98 -31.98 4.75
CA ILE A 418 27.07 -33.08 5.03
C ILE A 418 27.89 -34.37 5.14
N ALA A 419 27.96 -34.93 6.35
CA ALA A 419 28.72 -36.15 6.60
C ALA A 419 27.99 -37.38 6.05
N LEU A 420 28.34 -37.78 4.82
CA LEU A 420 27.73 -38.92 4.14
C LEU A 420 27.87 -40.24 4.92
N ALA A 421 29.02 -40.46 5.56
CA ALA A 421 29.28 -41.65 6.37
C ALA A 421 28.36 -41.77 7.61
N LYS A 422 27.83 -40.64 8.11
CA LYS A 422 26.87 -40.60 9.23
C LYS A 422 25.41 -40.64 8.77
N GLY A 423 25.16 -40.62 7.46
CA GLY A 423 23.81 -40.63 6.91
C GLY A 423 23.04 -39.31 7.04
N GLU A 424 23.71 -38.18 7.26
CA GLU A 424 23.04 -36.87 7.45
C GLU A 424 22.14 -36.47 6.25
N HIS A 425 22.58 -36.78 5.03
CA HIS A 425 21.81 -36.65 3.79
C HIS A 425 20.52 -37.48 3.71
N LEU A 426 20.33 -38.48 4.60
CA LEU A 426 19.15 -39.34 4.63
C LEU A 426 18.10 -38.86 5.65
N THR A 427 18.41 -37.85 6.44
CA THR A 427 17.49 -37.28 7.44
C THR A 427 16.28 -36.62 6.77
N GLU A 428 15.15 -36.65 7.46
CA GLU A 428 13.93 -36.00 6.97
C GLU A 428 14.09 -34.47 6.90
N GLU A 429 14.87 -33.89 7.82
CA GLU A 429 15.20 -32.47 7.80
C GLU A 429 15.95 -32.11 6.52
N TYR A 430 17.03 -32.82 6.19
CA TYR A 430 17.79 -32.57 4.96
C TYR A 430 16.92 -32.71 3.70
N ARG A 431 16.03 -33.71 3.66
CA ARG A 431 15.11 -33.90 2.53
C ARG A 431 14.12 -32.75 2.36
N LYS A 432 13.66 -32.17 3.47
CA LYS A 432 12.73 -31.03 3.46
C LYS A 432 13.42 -29.72 3.13
N THR A 433 14.60 -29.48 3.71
CA THR A 433 15.24 -28.15 3.67
C THR A 433 16.28 -27.99 2.58
N ALA A 434 16.91 -29.07 2.11
CA ALA A 434 18.03 -29.00 1.16
C ALA A 434 17.76 -29.75 -0.15
N ASN A 435 17.48 -31.06 -0.08
CA ASN A 435 17.26 -31.88 -1.29
C ASN A 435 16.31 -33.04 -1.05
N ARG A 436 15.12 -32.97 -1.66
CA ARG A 436 14.08 -34.01 -1.62
C ARG A 436 14.53 -35.43 -1.95
N PHE A 437 15.63 -35.59 -2.69
CA PHE A 437 16.17 -36.90 -3.05
C PHE A 437 17.18 -37.46 -2.04
N GLY A 438 17.57 -36.68 -1.03
CA GLY A 438 18.55 -37.08 -0.03
C GLY A 438 19.93 -37.37 -0.61
N LYS A 439 20.41 -36.54 -1.54
CA LYS A 439 21.72 -36.68 -2.21
C LYS A 439 22.49 -35.35 -2.23
N VAL A 440 23.81 -35.44 -2.34
CA VAL A 440 24.70 -34.29 -2.62
C VAL A 440 25.31 -34.42 -4.03
N PRO A 441 25.70 -33.31 -4.68
CA PRO A 441 25.54 -31.92 -4.24
C PRO A 441 24.11 -31.38 -4.48
N CYS A 442 23.73 -30.37 -3.72
CA CYS A 442 22.52 -29.57 -3.90
C CYS A 442 22.77 -28.11 -3.51
N ILE A 443 21.93 -27.21 -3.98
CA ILE A 443 21.93 -25.80 -3.60
C ILE A 443 20.52 -25.40 -3.16
N VAL A 444 20.45 -24.41 -2.27
CA VAL A 444 19.23 -23.70 -1.91
C VAL A 444 19.51 -22.23 -2.17
N ASP A 445 18.79 -21.61 -3.12
CA ASP A 445 18.95 -20.18 -3.40
C ASP A 445 18.17 -19.34 -2.37
N ASP A 446 18.42 -18.03 -2.34
CA ASP A 446 17.91 -17.09 -1.33
C ASP A 446 16.37 -17.04 -1.23
N ASP A 447 15.67 -17.44 -2.30
CA ASP A 447 14.21 -17.53 -2.40
C ASP A 447 13.65 -18.89 -1.96
N GLY A 448 14.50 -19.80 -1.49
CA GLY A 448 14.14 -21.16 -1.11
C GLY A 448 14.10 -22.15 -2.28
N PHE A 449 14.54 -21.76 -3.48
CA PHE A 449 14.63 -22.66 -4.62
C PHE A 449 15.66 -23.77 -4.38
N GLN A 450 15.20 -25.02 -4.33
CA GLN A 450 16.06 -26.19 -4.17
C GLN A 450 16.42 -26.80 -5.53
N LEU A 451 17.72 -26.88 -5.81
CA LEU A 451 18.24 -27.51 -7.01
C LEU A 451 19.25 -28.60 -6.68
N SER A 452 19.11 -29.72 -7.38
CA SER A 452 19.95 -30.91 -7.28
C SER A 452 20.50 -31.27 -8.66
N GLU A 453 21.46 -32.19 -8.71
CA GLU A 453 22.26 -32.54 -9.89
C GLU A 453 23.36 -31.52 -10.21
N SER A 454 24.62 -31.95 -10.17
CA SER A 454 25.79 -31.09 -10.33
C SER A 454 25.82 -30.36 -11.68
N ILE A 455 25.38 -30.99 -12.76
CA ILE A 455 25.31 -30.37 -14.10
C ILE A 455 24.18 -29.33 -14.16
N ALA A 456 23.03 -29.59 -13.53
CA ALA A 456 21.95 -28.62 -13.45
C ALA A 456 22.39 -27.39 -12.62
N ILE A 457 23.09 -27.61 -11.50
CA ILE A 457 23.67 -26.55 -10.67
C ILE A 457 24.69 -25.72 -11.46
N LEU A 458 25.59 -26.38 -12.22
CA LEU A 458 26.53 -25.71 -13.12
C LEU A 458 25.81 -24.81 -14.13
N ARG A 459 24.82 -25.36 -14.85
CA ARG A 459 24.04 -24.62 -15.84
C ARG A 459 23.31 -23.44 -15.17
N TYR A 460 22.72 -23.66 -14.01
CA TYR A 460 22.05 -22.61 -13.24
C TYR A 460 22.97 -21.45 -12.89
N PHE A 461 24.16 -21.75 -12.34
CA PHE A 461 25.16 -20.73 -12.03
C PHE A 461 25.70 -20.02 -13.27
N SER A 462 25.82 -20.71 -14.40
CA SER A 462 26.21 -20.07 -15.67
C SER A 462 25.15 -19.06 -16.13
N HIS A 463 23.87 -19.41 -16.08
CA HIS A 463 22.78 -18.51 -16.47
C HIS A 463 22.66 -17.30 -15.52
N GLN A 464 22.95 -17.51 -14.22
CA GLN A 464 23.05 -16.42 -13.24
C GLN A 464 24.35 -15.60 -13.37
N LYS A 465 25.23 -15.91 -14.33
CA LYS A 465 26.55 -15.27 -14.51
C LYS A 465 27.44 -15.36 -13.27
N LYS A 466 27.26 -16.41 -12.45
CA LYS A 466 28.07 -16.73 -11.26
C LYS A 466 29.29 -17.61 -11.57
N LEU A 467 29.48 -18.00 -12.83
CA LEU A 467 30.63 -18.78 -13.31
C LEU A 467 31.44 -17.97 -14.31
N ALA A 468 32.76 -18.19 -14.33
CA ALA A 468 33.61 -17.66 -15.38
C ALA A 468 33.14 -18.17 -16.75
N ASN A 469 33.00 -17.25 -17.72
CA ASN A 469 32.48 -17.57 -19.07
C ASN A 469 33.29 -18.65 -19.80
N ASP A 470 34.57 -18.80 -19.48
CA ASP A 470 35.42 -19.83 -20.10
C ASP A 470 35.06 -21.25 -19.62
N LEU A 471 34.49 -21.42 -18.41
CA LEU A 471 34.12 -22.75 -17.87
C LEU A 471 32.84 -23.32 -18.49
N TYR A 472 31.88 -22.47 -18.86
CA TYR A 472 30.69 -22.87 -19.61
C TYR A 472 30.46 -21.87 -20.76
N PRO A 473 31.14 -22.09 -21.91
CA PRO A 473 31.23 -21.11 -22.99
C PRO A 473 29.89 -20.64 -23.53
N VAL A 474 29.85 -19.40 -24.04
CA VAL A 474 28.65 -18.83 -24.72
C VAL A 474 28.56 -19.28 -26.18
N ASP A 475 29.70 -19.58 -26.81
CA ASP A 475 29.71 -20.14 -28.16
C ASP A 475 28.91 -21.45 -28.19
N ILE A 476 27.91 -21.50 -29.07
CA ILE A 476 26.93 -22.59 -29.09
C ILE A 476 27.56 -23.94 -29.43
N LYS A 477 28.60 -23.97 -30.28
CA LYS A 477 29.25 -25.22 -30.70
C LYS A 477 30.17 -25.74 -29.60
N VAL A 478 30.94 -24.85 -28.96
CA VAL A 478 31.79 -25.24 -27.83
C VAL A 478 30.93 -25.68 -26.64
N ARG A 479 29.85 -24.94 -26.35
CA ARG A 479 28.88 -25.32 -25.31
C ARG A 479 28.25 -26.68 -25.60
N ALA A 480 27.82 -26.93 -26.84
CA ALA A 480 27.26 -28.22 -27.22
C ALA A 480 28.25 -29.37 -27.02
N ARG A 481 29.55 -29.17 -27.28
CA ARG A 481 30.60 -30.17 -27.00
C ARG A 481 30.82 -30.39 -25.50
N VAL A 482 30.72 -29.33 -24.68
CA VAL A 482 30.75 -29.46 -23.21
C VAL A 482 29.53 -30.26 -22.73
N ASP A 483 28.34 -29.92 -23.21
CA ASP A 483 27.11 -30.64 -22.86
C ASP A 483 27.17 -32.11 -23.30
N GLU A 484 27.66 -32.39 -24.51
CA GLU A 484 27.86 -33.76 -25.02
C GLU A 484 28.68 -34.61 -24.04
N TYR A 485 29.78 -34.08 -23.51
CA TYR A 485 30.59 -34.77 -22.50
C TYR A 485 29.85 -34.92 -21.16
N LEU A 486 29.23 -33.83 -20.67
CA LEU A 486 28.55 -33.82 -19.37
C LEU A 486 27.39 -34.82 -19.33
N GLU A 487 26.66 -35.01 -20.42
CA GLU A 487 25.62 -36.05 -20.51
C GLU A 487 26.24 -37.45 -20.67
N TRP A 488 27.26 -37.61 -21.52
CA TRP A 488 27.92 -38.90 -21.76
C TRP A 488 28.60 -39.48 -20.50
N GLN A 489 29.22 -38.65 -19.67
CA GLN A 489 30.02 -39.13 -18.54
C GLN A 489 29.20 -39.89 -17.48
N HIS A 490 27.88 -39.68 -17.40
CA HIS A 490 27.03 -40.26 -16.36
C HIS A 490 27.07 -41.80 -16.33
N GLU A 491 26.98 -42.45 -17.50
CA GLU A 491 26.98 -43.91 -17.63
C GLU A 491 28.37 -44.50 -17.93
N ASN A 492 29.37 -43.63 -18.09
CA ASN A 492 30.73 -44.03 -18.45
C ASN A 492 31.68 -43.70 -17.29
N VAL A 493 32.36 -42.55 -17.34
CA VAL A 493 33.41 -42.16 -16.38
C VAL A 493 32.87 -42.16 -14.95
N ARG A 494 31.76 -41.46 -14.67
CA ARG A 494 31.19 -41.40 -13.31
C ARG A 494 30.77 -42.77 -12.81
N MET A 495 29.99 -43.51 -13.61
CA MET A 495 29.51 -44.82 -13.18
C MET A 495 30.67 -45.81 -12.97
N GLY A 496 31.60 -45.89 -13.93
CA GLY A 496 32.75 -46.78 -13.86
C GLY A 496 33.68 -46.46 -12.69
N CYS A 497 34.16 -45.22 -12.59
CA CYS A 497 35.12 -44.80 -11.57
C CYS A 497 34.50 -44.87 -10.16
N ALA A 498 33.31 -44.28 -9.96
CA ALA A 498 32.68 -44.23 -8.64
C ALA A 498 32.24 -45.62 -8.16
N MET A 499 31.69 -46.47 -9.04
CA MET A 499 31.27 -47.82 -8.64
C MET A 499 32.44 -48.75 -8.37
N TYR A 500 33.54 -48.64 -9.13
CA TYR A 500 34.76 -49.39 -8.84
C TYR A 500 35.29 -49.02 -7.44
N PHE A 501 35.46 -47.72 -7.13
CA PHE A 501 35.86 -47.27 -5.81
C PHE A 501 34.88 -47.71 -4.71
N ARG A 502 33.58 -47.54 -4.94
CA ARG A 502 32.54 -47.89 -3.96
C ARG A 502 32.51 -49.38 -3.65
N LYS A 503 32.57 -50.24 -4.67
CA LYS A 503 32.51 -51.70 -4.50
C LYS A 503 33.79 -52.28 -3.92
N LYS A 504 34.94 -51.75 -4.30
CA LYS A 504 36.24 -52.22 -3.81
C LYS A 504 36.60 -51.70 -2.41
N VAL A 505 36.20 -50.47 -2.08
CA VAL A 505 36.66 -49.81 -0.84
C VAL A 505 35.50 -49.48 0.11
N VAL A 506 34.52 -48.68 -0.34
CA VAL A 506 33.52 -48.09 0.56
C VAL A 506 32.56 -49.13 1.15
N GLU A 507 31.98 -49.99 0.32
CA GLU A 507 31.01 -51.00 0.79
C GLU A 507 31.64 -52.05 1.71
N PRO A 508 32.82 -52.63 1.40
CA PRO A 508 33.54 -53.50 2.32
C PRO A 508 33.86 -52.83 3.66
N LEU A 509 34.34 -51.57 3.63
CA LEU A 509 34.69 -50.82 4.83
C LEU A 509 33.46 -50.53 5.72
N LEU A 510 32.35 -50.07 5.13
CA LEU A 510 31.14 -49.71 5.88
C LEU A 510 30.38 -50.93 6.40
N ARG A 511 30.28 -52.00 5.60
CA ARG A 511 29.52 -53.21 5.96
C ARG A 511 30.35 -54.27 6.68
N LYS A 512 31.68 -54.11 6.74
CA LYS A 512 32.63 -55.09 7.27
C LYS A 512 32.47 -56.47 6.61
N VAL A 513 32.32 -56.46 5.28
CA VAL A 513 32.16 -57.67 4.46
C VAL A 513 33.35 -57.84 3.52
N VAL A 514 33.57 -59.08 3.08
CA VAL A 514 34.55 -59.38 2.03
C VAL A 514 34.04 -58.79 0.71
N PRO A 515 34.89 -58.10 -0.07
CA PRO A 515 34.50 -57.57 -1.37
C PRO A 515 34.14 -58.70 -2.37
N ASP A 516 33.12 -58.47 -3.20
CA ASP A 516 32.75 -59.39 -4.28
C ASP A 516 33.61 -59.12 -5.52
N GLU A 517 34.56 -60.02 -5.78
CA GLU A 517 35.52 -59.90 -6.88
C GLU A 517 34.85 -59.87 -8.27
N ALA A 518 33.72 -60.56 -8.46
CA ALA A 518 33.03 -60.57 -9.76
C ALA A 518 32.39 -59.21 -10.04
N GLU A 519 31.76 -58.61 -9.04
CA GLU A 519 31.21 -57.26 -9.14
C GLU A 519 32.32 -56.21 -9.29
N ILE A 520 33.45 -56.35 -8.58
CA ILE A 520 34.60 -55.44 -8.75
C ILE A 520 35.15 -55.52 -10.18
N ALA A 521 35.34 -56.72 -10.72
CA ALA A 521 35.85 -56.92 -12.07
C ALA A 521 34.94 -56.27 -13.14
N LYS A 522 33.62 -56.38 -12.97
CA LYS A 522 32.64 -55.73 -13.84
C LYS A 522 32.82 -54.21 -13.87
N TRP A 523 32.89 -53.56 -12.71
CA TRP A 523 33.06 -52.10 -12.65
C TRP A 523 34.46 -51.66 -13.08
N PHE A 524 35.48 -52.47 -12.80
CA PHE A 524 36.84 -52.27 -13.29
C PHE A 524 36.87 -52.23 -14.83
N HIS A 525 36.21 -53.17 -15.51
CA HIS A 525 36.15 -53.17 -16.98
C HIS A 525 35.44 -51.94 -17.55
N LEU A 526 34.34 -51.49 -16.92
CA LEU A 526 33.67 -50.26 -17.35
C LEU A 526 34.56 -49.02 -17.12
N MET A 527 35.25 -48.96 -15.99
CA MET A 527 36.21 -47.90 -15.67
C MET A 527 37.34 -47.85 -16.71
N GLU A 528 38.05 -48.95 -16.95
CA GLU A 528 39.13 -49.04 -17.96
C GLU A 528 38.66 -48.58 -19.34
N LYS A 529 37.52 -49.12 -19.80
CA LYS A 529 36.92 -48.72 -21.09
C LYS A 529 36.61 -47.23 -21.15
N SER A 530 36.10 -46.66 -20.06
CA SER A 530 35.77 -45.24 -19.99
C SER A 530 37.03 -44.37 -20.03
N LEU A 531 38.09 -44.76 -19.31
CA LEU A 531 39.38 -44.06 -19.33
C LEU A 531 40.04 -44.13 -20.72
N ASP A 532 39.97 -45.27 -21.39
CA ASP A 532 40.44 -45.43 -22.77
C ASP A 532 39.64 -44.58 -23.75
N THR A 533 38.33 -44.43 -23.51
CA THR A 533 37.48 -43.54 -24.31
C THR A 533 37.85 -42.08 -24.10
N VAL A 534 38.17 -41.66 -22.85
CA VAL A 534 38.66 -40.31 -22.59
C VAL A 534 39.99 -40.04 -23.29
N GLU A 535 40.97 -40.94 -23.17
CA GLU A 535 42.27 -40.85 -23.85
C GLU A 535 42.14 -40.75 -25.38
N ASN A 536 41.35 -41.65 -25.98
CA ASN A 536 41.37 -41.87 -27.42
C ASN A 536 40.29 -41.10 -28.19
N GLN A 537 39.17 -40.76 -27.56
CA GLN A 537 38.02 -40.13 -28.23
C GLN A 537 37.76 -38.69 -27.74
N TRP A 538 37.87 -38.43 -26.44
CA TRP A 538 37.59 -37.09 -25.92
C TRP A 538 38.79 -36.15 -26.01
N LEU A 539 39.98 -36.64 -25.67
CA LEU A 539 41.20 -35.82 -25.73
C LEU A 539 41.82 -35.78 -27.11
N GLN A 540 41.61 -36.82 -27.95
CA GLN A 540 42.12 -36.96 -29.33
C GLN A 540 43.39 -36.13 -29.61
N ASN A 541 43.24 -34.94 -30.23
CA ASN A 541 44.31 -34.02 -30.56
C ASN A 541 44.14 -32.64 -29.90
N THR A 542 43.24 -32.51 -28.92
CA THR A 542 42.94 -31.28 -28.20
C THR A 542 43.60 -31.26 -26.83
N LYS A 543 43.82 -30.05 -26.28
CA LYS A 543 44.44 -29.89 -24.96
C LYS A 543 43.49 -30.26 -23.81
N PHE A 544 42.20 -30.03 -24.01
CA PHE A 544 41.09 -30.27 -23.08
C PHE A 544 39.93 -30.95 -23.82
N ILE A 545 38.95 -31.46 -23.07
CA ILE A 545 37.84 -32.28 -23.59
C ILE A 545 37.02 -31.57 -24.67
N ALA A 546 36.81 -30.26 -24.50
CA ALA A 546 36.01 -29.45 -25.42
C ALA A 546 36.84 -28.54 -26.36
N GLY A 547 38.17 -28.64 -26.34
CA GLY A 547 39.06 -27.83 -27.19
C GLY A 547 40.35 -27.42 -26.50
N ASP A 548 40.79 -26.17 -26.72
CA ASP A 548 42.10 -25.68 -26.25
C ASP A 548 42.07 -24.96 -24.89
N LYS A 549 40.86 -24.68 -24.38
CA LYS A 549 40.61 -24.04 -23.09
C LYS A 549 39.96 -25.02 -22.11
N ILE A 550 40.26 -24.86 -20.83
CA ILE A 550 39.62 -25.63 -19.76
C ILE A 550 38.14 -25.28 -19.66
N THR A 551 37.30 -26.30 -19.51
CA THR A 551 35.85 -26.15 -19.34
C THR A 551 35.37 -26.96 -18.13
N ALA A 552 34.09 -26.83 -17.80
CA ALA A 552 33.46 -27.64 -16.77
C ALA A 552 33.52 -29.15 -17.07
N ALA A 553 33.54 -29.54 -18.36
CA ALA A 553 33.73 -30.94 -18.75
C ALA A 553 35.03 -31.51 -18.17
N ASP A 554 36.12 -30.74 -18.22
CA ASP A 554 37.42 -31.16 -17.73
C ASP A 554 37.44 -31.31 -16.20
N ILE A 555 36.82 -30.37 -15.48
CA ILE A 555 36.73 -30.41 -14.02
C ILE A 555 35.92 -31.64 -13.56
N PHE A 556 34.76 -31.88 -14.18
CA PHE A 556 33.92 -33.04 -13.86
C PHE A 556 34.64 -34.35 -14.15
N ALA A 557 35.31 -34.45 -15.30
CA ALA A 557 36.10 -35.61 -15.67
C ALA A 557 37.21 -35.88 -14.65
N ALA A 558 37.98 -34.85 -14.29
CA ALA A 558 39.14 -35.01 -13.44
C ALA A 558 38.76 -35.46 -12.03
N CYS A 559 37.71 -34.87 -11.44
CA CYS A 559 37.19 -35.28 -10.13
C CYS A 559 36.78 -36.76 -10.08
N GLU A 560 36.08 -37.27 -11.10
CA GLU A 560 35.64 -38.66 -11.15
C GLU A 560 36.83 -39.62 -11.42
N ILE A 561 37.77 -39.24 -12.30
CA ILE A 561 38.93 -40.06 -12.65
C ILE A 561 39.89 -40.19 -11.45
N GLU A 562 40.17 -39.09 -10.75
CA GLU A 562 41.08 -39.10 -9.59
C GLU A 562 40.56 -39.93 -8.42
N GLN A 563 39.24 -40.10 -8.30
CA GLN A 563 38.63 -40.96 -7.29
C GLN A 563 39.15 -42.41 -7.35
N THR A 564 39.55 -42.88 -8.53
CA THR A 564 40.10 -44.24 -8.70
C THR A 564 41.40 -44.47 -7.92
N THR A 565 42.17 -43.42 -7.64
CA THR A 565 43.40 -43.50 -6.85
C THR A 565 43.13 -43.84 -5.39
N MET A 566 41.94 -43.50 -4.86
CA MET A 566 41.49 -43.90 -3.52
C MET A 566 41.28 -45.42 -3.40
N ALA A 567 41.19 -46.12 -4.54
CA ALA A 567 41.14 -47.57 -4.65
C ALA A 567 42.49 -48.22 -5.01
N GLY A 568 43.58 -47.44 -4.95
CA GLY A 568 44.94 -47.88 -5.28
C GLY A 568 45.18 -48.07 -6.78
N TYR A 569 44.36 -47.47 -7.64
CA TYR A 569 44.49 -47.58 -9.09
C TYR A 569 45.05 -46.27 -9.67
N ASP A 570 46.08 -46.35 -10.51
CA ASP A 570 46.63 -45.19 -11.23
C ASP A 570 45.94 -45.06 -12.61
N PRO A 571 45.05 -44.08 -12.81
CA PRO A 571 44.34 -43.92 -14.07
C PRO A 571 45.23 -43.48 -15.22
N THR A 572 46.41 -42.92 -14.92
CA THR A 572 47.36 -42.40 -15.92
C THR A 572 48.30 -43.49 -16.47
N LYS A 573 48.30 -44.68 -15.87
CA LYS A 573 49.13 -45.80 -16.31
C LYS A 573 48.72 -46.20 -17.72
N ASN A 574 49.69 -46.23 -18.63
CA ASN A 574 49.51 -46.50 -20.07
C ASN A 574 48.61 -45.48 -20.81
N ARG A 575 48.34 -44.31 -20.22
CA ARG A 575 47.48 -43.25 -20.78
C ARG A 575 48.19 -41.89 -20.78
N PRO A 576 49.16 -41.67 -21.69
CA PRO A 576 50.01 -40.48 -21.69
C PRO A 576 49.27 -39.17 -21.96
N LYS A 577 48.19 -39.18 -22.76
CA LYS A 577 47.39 -37.96 -23.01
C LYS A 577 46.60 -37.60 -21.76
N LEU A 578 45.98 -38.58 -21.12
CA LEU A 578 45.27 -38.40 -19.86
C LEU A 578 46.21 -37.89 -18.77
N LYS A 579 47.43 -38.44 -18.69
CA LYS A 579 48.46 -37.94 -17.76
C LYS A 579 48.77 -36.46 -17.97
N THR A 580 48.95 -36.06 -19.23
CA THR A 580 49.29 -34.68 -19.61
C THR A 580 48.11 -33.75 -19.37
N TRP A 581 46.91 -34.17 -19.75
CA TRP A 581 45.66 -33.46 -19.54
C TRP A 581 45.36 -33.25 -18.04
N LEU A 582 45.47 -34.28 -17.21
CA LEU A 582 45.19 -34.17 -15.77
C LEU A 582 46.14 -33.18 -15.08
N LYS A 583 47.42 -33.18 -15.49
CA LYS A 583 48.38 -32.16 -15.04
C LYS A 583 47.96 -30.75 -15.48
N ALA A 584 47.50 -30.58 -16.72
CA ALA A 584 47.02 -29.30 -17.23
C ALA A 584 45.76 -28.83 -16.48
N VAL A 585 44.80 -29.72 -16.18
CA VAL A 585 43.60 -29.38 -15.40
C VAL A 585 43.98 -28.88 -14.02
N ARG A 586 44.83 -29.60 -13.29
CA ARG A 586 45.34 -29.19 -11.96
C ARG A 586 46.01 -27.82 -12.00
N GLN A 587 46.82 -27.55 -13.03
CA GLN A 587 47.51 -26.26 -13.18
C GLN A 587 46.56 -25.11 -13.50
N ASN A 588 45.50 -25.35 -14.27
CA ASN A 588 44.55 -24.29 -14.64
C ASN A 588 43.50 -24.03 -13.55
N ALA A 589 43.12 -25.06 -12.79
CA ALA A 589 42.16 -24.94 -11.69
C ALA A 589 42.82 -24.53 -10.35
N ASP A 590 44.14 -24.67 -10.24
CA ASP A 590 45.02 -24.13 -9.19
C ASP A 590 44.58 -24.45 -7.74
N PHE A 591 44.61 -23.48 -6.84
CA PHE A 591 44.40 -23.67 -5.39
C PHE A 591 43.04 -24.31 -5.03
N PRO A 592 41.88 -23.85 -5.57
CA PRO A 592 40.58 -24.46 -5.26
C PRO A 592 40.51 -25.97 -5.58
N TYR A 593 41.16 -26.41 -6.65
CA TYR A 593 41.18 -27.82 -7.03
C TYR A 593 41.93 -28.66 -6.00
N ASN A 594 43.12 -28.22 -5.61
CA ASN A 594 43.95 -28.94 -4.63
C ASN A 594 43.31 -28.98 -3.24
N GLU A 595 42.66 -27.90 -2.81
CA GLU A 595 41.90 -27.86 -1.57
C GLU A 595 40.75 -28.88 -1.57
N ALA A 596 39.95 -28.93 -2.65
CA ALA A 596 38.85 -29.89 -2.78
C ALA A 596 39.32 -31.37 -2.79
N HIS A 597 40.53 -31.64 -3.30
CA HIS A 597 41.08 -33.00 -3.43
C HIS A 597 41.90 -33.46 -2.21
N LYS A 598 42.00 -32.67 -1.13
CA LYS A 598 42.75 -33.07 0.09
C LYS A 598 42.36 -34.46 0.61
N GLN A 599 41.06 -34.74 0.71
CA GLN A 599 40.58 -36.05 1.20
C GLN A 599 40.88 -37.17 0.20
N VAL A 600 40.78 -36.90 -1.10
CA VAL A 600 41.12 -37.86 -2.17
C VAL A 600 42.58 -38.28 -2.05
N TYR A 601 43.49 -37.30 -1.90
CA TYR A 601 44.92 -37.57 -1.77
C TYR A 601 45.27 -38.33 -0.49
N GLN A 602 44.62 -38.01 0.64
CA GLN A 602 44.79 -38.76 1.89
C GLN A 602 44.36 -40.23 1.74
N TRP A 603 43.23 -40.49 1.11
CA TRP A 603 42.74 -41.84 0.87
C TRP A 603 43.62 -42.61 -0.13
N ALA A 604 44.09 -41.95 -1.19
CA ALA A 604 45.02 -42.54 -2.14
C ALA A 604 46.34 -42.95 -1.48
N ALA A 605 46.89 -42.10 -0.60
CA ALA A 605 48.10 -42.39 0.15
C ALA A 605 47.92 -43.60 1.10
N ARG A 606 46.75 -43.73 1.75
CA ARG A 606 46.39 -44.93 2.55
C ARG A 606 46.28 -46.19 1.68
N ALA A 607 45.63 -46.10 0.53
CA ALA A 607 45.48 -47.23 -0.39
C ALA A 607 46.82 -47.73 -0.96
N CYS A 608 47.81 -46.84 -1.09
CA CYS A 608 49.18 -47.16 -1.51
C CYS A 608 50.10 -47.58 -0.34
N GLY A 609 49.60 -47.66 0.90
CA GLY A 609 50.38 -48.08 2.08
C GLY A 609 51.36 -47.03 2.62
N THR A 610 51.17 -45.75 2.30
CA THR A 610 52.06 -44.64 2.73
C THR A 610 51.57 -43.91 4.00
N LEU A 611 50.41 -44.27 4.53
CA LEU A 611 49.81 -43.81 5.79
C LEU A 611 49.09 -45.01 6.45
N GLU A 612 49.31 -45.24 7.76
CA GLU A 612 48.62 -46.32 8.51
C GLU A 612 47.10 -46.05 8.63
N LEU A 613 46.33 -47.14 8.75
CA LEU A 613 44.86 -47.19 8.66
C LEU A 613 44.13 -46.46 9.81
#